data_AF-A0AB74VDA0-F1
#
_entry.id   AF-A0AB74VDA0-F1
#
_cell.length_a   1.000
_cell.length_b   1.000
_cell.length_c   1.000
_cell.angle_alpha   90.00
_cell.angle_beta   90.00
_cell.angle_gamma   90.00
#
_symmetry.space_group_name_H-M   'P 1'
#
loop_
_entity.id
_entity.type
_entity.pdbx_description
1 polymer ?
#
loop_
_entity_poly.entity_id
_entity_poly.type
_entity_poly.pdbx_seq_one_letter_code
_entity_poly.pdbx_strand_id
1 'polypeptide(L)'
;MEVVITMAIIAILSVGVYESYISIIKTTKASEKKQVALHAGNKIIEQIKEISDSGSINPSDTTIELDDNFNLQGNTERYSGTEKLDVYGNYYNRSDYKYIAEVILTKNQLSLNTASKIGYLYDVTVTIKDEEDKELFSEKYNQTININ
;
A
#
# COMPACT_ATOMS: atom_id res chain seq x y z
N MET A 1 -26.00 39.82 36.01
CA MET A 1 -24.55 39.45 36.01
C MET A 1 -24.39 37.95 35.81
N GLU A 2 -25.15 37.13 36.55
CA GLU A 2 -25.17 35.66 36.43
C GLU A 2 -25.46 35.15 35.01
N VAL A 3 -26.51 35.66 34.35
CA VAL A 3 -26.86 35.27 32.96
C VAL A 3 -25.71 35.53 31.96
N VAL A 4 -24.99 36.64 32.12
CA VAL A 4 -23.86 37.00 31.23
C VAL A 4 -22.68 36.07 31.45
N ILE A 5 -22.40 35.70 32.70
CA ILE A 5 -21.34 34.76 33.06
C ILE A 5 -21.69 33.36 32.56
N THR A 6 -22.94 32.91 32.72
CA THR A 6 -23.41 31.62 32.21
C THR A 6 -23.32 31.55 30.69
N MET A 7 -23.73 32.60 29.98
CA MET A 7 -23.60 32.67 28.51
C MET A 7 -22.13 32.66 28.06
N ALA A 8 -21.24 33.36 28.77
CA ALA A 8 -19.81 33.35 28.48
C ALA A 8 -19.19 31.96 28.70
N ILE A 9 -19.56 31.27 29.79
CA ILE A 9 -19.10 29.90 30.07
C ILE A 9 -19.61 28.93 29.01
N ILE A 10 -20.88 29.01 28.62
CA ILE A 10 -21.47 28.16 27.56
C ILE A 10 -20.76 28.41 26.23
N ALA A 11 -20.45 29.66 25.88
CA ALA A 11 -19.74 30.00 24.65
C ALA A 11 -18.34 29.39 24.61
N ILE A 12 -17.58 29.49 25.71
CA ILE A 12 -16.23 28.92 25.81
C ILE A 12 -16.27 27.38 25.71
N LEU A 13 -17.18 26.73 26.44
CA LEU A 13 -17.34 25.27 26.41
C LEU A 13 -17.77 24.77 25.02
N SER A 14 -18.65 25.49 24.34
CA SER A 14 -19.14 25.11 23.01
C SER A 14 -18.03 25.08 21.96
N VAL A 15 -17.13 26.06 21.98
CA VAL A 15 -15.96 26.10 21.07
C VAL A 15 -14.99 24.95 21.37
N GLY A 16 -14.70 24.68 22.65
CA GLY A 16 -13.79 23.59 23.04
C GLY A 16 -14.30 22.20 22.67
N VAL A 17 -15.61 21.95 22.84
CA VAL A 17 -16.26 20.69 22.45
C VAL A 17 -16.25 20.52 20.93
N TYR A 18 -16.50 21.59 20.17
CA TYR A 18 -16.50 21.56 18.71
C TYR A 18 -15.12 21.20 18.15
N GLU A 19 -14.05 21.86 18.60
CA GLU A 19 -12.69 21.56 18.14
C GLU A 19 -12.26 20.12 18.49
N SER A 20 -12.60 19.67 19.70
CA SER A 20 -12.34 18.30 20.14
C SER A 20 -13.08 17.27 19.28
N TYR A 21 -14.36 17.53 18.97
CA TYR A 21 -15.17 16.68 18.10
C TYR A 21 -14.60 16.57 16.69
N ILE A 22 -14.22 17.70 16.08
CA ILE A 22 -13.59 17.72 14.75
C ILE A 22 -12.26 16.97 14.76
N SER A 23 -11.45 17.13 15.81
CA SER A 23 -10.18 16.43 15.97
C SER A 23 -10.38 14.90 16.01
N ILE A 24 -11.32 14.42 16.82
CA ILE A 24 -11.66 12.99 16.91
C ILE A 24 -12.04 12.44 15.54
N ILE A 25 -12.94 13.12 14.81
CA ILE A 25 -13.35 12.69 13.45
C ILE A 25 -12.15 12.60 12.51
N LYS A 26 -11.27 13.61 12.51
CA LYS A 26 -10.07 13.61 11.67
C LYS A 26 -9.16 12.42 12.00
N THR A 27 -8.96 12.12 13.29
CA THR A 27 -8.16 10.97 13.71
C THR A 27 -8.78 9.63 13.32
N THR A 28 -10.10 9.47 13.46
CA THR A 28 -10.80 8.24 13.06
C THR A 28 -10.69 8.01 11.56
N LYS A 29 -10.96 9.03 10.73
CA LYS A 29 -10.82 8.92 9.27
C LYS A 29 -9.39 8.60 8.83
N ALA A 30 -8.40 9.19 9.48
CA ALA A 30 -7.00 8.88 9.21
C ALA A 30 -6.64 7.44 9.59
N SER A 31 -7.22 6.92 10.68
CA SER A 31 -7.06 5.52 11.09
C SER A 31 -7.74 4.56 10.11
N GLU A 32 -8.96 4.87 9.66
CA GLU A 32 -9.69 4.09 8.65
C GLU A 32 -8.88 3.96 7.36
N LYS A 33 -8.36 5.08 6.82
CA LYS A 33 -7.49 5.09 5.64
C LYS A 33 -6.28 4.15 5.81
N LYS A 34 -5.63 4.19 6.98
CA LYS A 34 -4.48 3.30 7.27
C LYS A 34 -4.87 1.83 7.36
N GLN A 35 -6.04 1.51 7.88
CA GLN A 35 -6.53 0.12 7.94
C GLN A 35 -6.82 -0.42 6.55
N VAL A 36 -7.44 0.38 5.67
CA VAL A 36 -7.66 0.00 4.26
C VAL A 36 -6.32 -0.21 3.54
N ALA A 37 -5.38 0.73 3.70
CA ALA A 37 -4.05 0.62 3.13
C ALA A 37 -3.28 -0.63 3.62
N LEU A 38 -3.37 -0.94 4.91
CA LEU A 38 -2.78 -2.14 5.50
C LEU A 38 -3.37 -3.42 4.89
N HIS A 39 -4.70 -3.50 4.76
CA HIS A 39 -5.37 -4.66 4.18
C HIS A 39 -4.95 -4.87 2.71
N ALA A 40 -4.98 -3.80 1.90
CA ALA A 40 -4.55 -3.85 0.50
C ALA A 40 -3.08 -4.21 0.35
N GLY A 41 -2.20 -3.61 1.17
CA GLY A 41 -0.77 -3.92 1.21
C GLY A 41 -0.51 -5.39 1.54
N ASN A 42 -1.17 -5.92 2.57
CA ASN A 42 -1.06 -7.34 2.93
C ASN A 42 -1.53 -8.27 1.81
N LYS A 43 -2.64 -7.94 1.14
CA LYS A 43 -3.13 -8.71 -0.01
C LYS A 43 -2.08 -8.79 -1.12
N ILE A 44 -1.44 -7.67 -1.47
CA ILE A 44 -0.37 -7.62 -2.48
C ILE A 44 0.84 -8.45 -2.05
N ILE A 45 1.20 -8.40 -0.76
CA ILE A 45 2.31 -9.19 -0.20
C ILE A 45 2.01 -10.69 -0.31
N GLU A 46 0.77 -11.10 -0.02
CA GLU A 46 0.34 -12.49 -0.19
C GLU A 46 0.43 -12.92 -1.67
N GLN A 47 -0.02 -12.09 -2.60
CA GLN A 47 0.11 -12.36 -4.05
C GLN A 47 1.56 -12.55 -4.50
N ILE A 48 2.49 -11.71 -4.00
CA ILE A 48 3.92 -11.84 -4.30
C ILE A 48 4.49 -13.16 -3.75
N LYS A 49 4.04 -13.59 -2.56
CA LYS A 49 4.44 -14.88 -1.97
C LYS A 49 3.87 -16.06 -2.75
N GLU A 50 2.62 -15.99 -3.19
CA GLU A 50 2.00 -17.03 -4.01
C GLU A 50 2.73 -17.24 -5.34
N ILE A 51 3.23 -16.18 -5.96
CA ILE A 51 4.03 -16.28 -7.21
C ILE A 51 5.37 -16.95 -6.97
N SER A 52 6.02 -16.64 -5.84
CA SER A 52 7.22 -17.36 -5.39
C SER A 52 6.96 -18.86 -5.30
N ASP A 53 5.82 -19.26 -4.72
CA ASP A 53 5.51 -20.66 -4.41
C ASP A 53 4.98 -21.45 -5.62
N SER A 54 4.21 -20.81 -6.51
CA SER A 54 3.58 -21.43 -7.69
C SER A 54 4.54 -21.63 -8.87
N GLY A 55 5.63 -20.85 -8.90
CA GLY A 55 6.80 -21.07 -9.74
C GLY A 55 6.59 -20.73 -11.21
N SER A 56 7.33 -19.75 -11.74
CA SER A 56 7.44 -19.64 -13.19
C SER A 56 7.71 -18.32 -13.88
N ILE A 57 8.52 -17.39 -13.37
CA ILE A 57 8.83 -16.18 -14.18
C ILE A 57 9.96 -16.52 -15.13
N ASN A 58 9.77 -16.47 -16.45
CA ASN A 58 10.91 -16.67 -17.35
C ASN A 58 11.84 -15.45 -17.27
N PRO A 59 13.17 -15.59 -17.43
CA PRO A 59 14.10 -14.46 -17.45
C PRO A 59 13.82 -13.46 -18.58
N SER A 60 13.15 -13.93 -19.64
CA SER A 60 12.66 -13.11 -20.75
C SER A 60 11.36 -12.37 -20.47
N ASP A 61 10.67 -12.70 -19.37
CA ASP A 61 9.40 -12.08 -19.04
C ASP A 61 9.64 -10.65 -18.59
N THR A 62 9.10 -9.73 -19.37
CA THR A 62 9.09 -8.30 -19.05
C THR A 62 8.01 -7.95 -18.05
N THR A 63 7.23 -8.94 -17.59
CA THR A 63 6.02 -8.73 -16.81
C THR A 63 5.83 -9.83 -15.78
N ILE A 64 5.47 -9.45 -14.55
CA ILE A 64 5.02 -10.32 -13.46
C ILE A 64 3.56 -9.97 -13.17
N GLU A 65 2.66 -10.93 -13.29
CA GLU A 65 1.24 -10.73 -12.99
C GLU A 65 0.98 -11.05 -11.51
N LEU A 66 0.57 -10.04 -10.72
CA LEU A 66 0.18 -10.21 -9.31
C LEU A 66 -1.31 -10.58 -9.16
N ASP A 67 -2.12 -10.06 -10.05
CA ASP A 67 -3.58 -10.24 -10.15
C ASP A 67 -3.98 -9.90 -11.59
N ASP A 68 -5.19 -10.23 -12.01
CA ASP A 68 -5.75 -9.93 -13.34
C ASP A 68 -5.65 -8.44 -13.72
N ASN A 69 -5.53 -7.57 -12.71
CA ASN A 69 -5.47 -6.12 -12.87
C ASN A 69 -4.19 -5.48 -12.33
N PHE A 70 -3.19 -6.25 -11.87
CA PHE A 70 -1.95 -5.69 -11.36
C PHE A 70 -0.72 -6.41 -11.90
N ASN A 71 -0.05 -5.74 -12.85
CA ASN A 71 1.14 -6.24 -13.49
C ASN A 71 2.36 -5.39 -13.15
N LEU A 72 3.47 -6.06 -12.86
CA LEU A 72 4.76 -5.42 -12.63
C LEU A 72 5.58 -5.55 -13.90
N GLN A 73 6.00 -4.43 -14.46
CA GLN A 73 6.78 -4.40 -15.68
C GLN A 73 8.25 -4.12 -15.38
N GLY A 74 9.14 -4.72 -16.17
CA GLY A 74 10.57 -4.51 -16.01
C GLY A 74 11.39 -5.65 -16.61
N ASN A 75 12.42 -6.04 -15.88
CA ASN A 75 13.31 -7.14 -16.24
C ASN A 75 13.85 -7.80 -14.98
N THR A 76 14.65 -8.86 -15.15
CA THR A 76 15.24 -9.64 -14.07
C THR A 76 15.92 -8.82 -12.98
N GLU A 77 16.48 -7.64 -13.27
CA GLU A 77 17.14 -6.80 -12.27
C GLU A 77 16.14 -5.94 -11.48
N ARG A 78 15.05 -5.50 -12.12
CA ARG A 78 14.02 -4.69 -11.47
C ARG A 78 12.67 -4.82 -12.16
N TYR A 79 11.64 -5.10 -11.36
CA TYR A 79 10.24 -5.01 -11.75
C TYR A 79 9.54 -3.94 -10.94
N SER A 80 8.59 -3.23 -11.54
CA SER A 80 7.77 -2.26 -10.84
C SER A 80 6.39 -2.13 -11.47
N GLY A 81 5.40 -1.86 -10.65
CA GLY A 81 4.05 -1.58 -11.10
C GLY A 81 3.36 -0.61 -10.18
N THR A 82 2.36 0.08 -10.73
CA THR A 82 1.52 0.99 -9.99
C THR A 82 0.08 0.76 -10.36
N GLU A 83 -0.78 0.60 -9.37
CA GLU A 83 -2.21 0.42 -9.59
C GLU A 83 -3.06 1.29 -8.69
N LYS A 84 -4.26 1.59 -9.17
CA LYS A 84 -5.24 2.43 -8.47
C LYS A 84 -6.17 1.55 -7.65
N LEU A 85 -6.53 2.03 -6.46
CA LEU A 85 -7.45 1.34 -5.56
C LEU A 85 -8.68 2.18 -5.22
N ASP A 86 -9.83 1.53 -5.02
CA ASP A 86 -11.07 2.14 -4.55
C ASP A 86 -11.04 2.47 -3.04
N VAL A 87 -12.16 2.96 -2.51
CA VAL A 87 -12.31 3.31 -1.07
C VAL A 87 -12.13 2.12 -0.13
N TYR A 88 -12.24 0.89 -0.63
CA TYR A 88 -12.12 -0.36 0.12
C TYR A 88 -10.76 -1.06 -0.09
N GLY A 89 -9.88 -0.51 -0.93
CA GLY A 89 -8.56 -1.07 -1.20
C GLY A 89 -8.54 -2.11 -2.32
N ASN A 90 -9.57 -2.19 -3.17
CA ASN A 90 -9.62 -3.09 -4.32
C ASN A 90 -9.12 -2.40 -5.59
N TYR A 91 -8.53 -3.16 -6.53
CA TYR A 91 -8.10 -2.65 -7.83
C TYR A 91 -9.24 -1.95 -8.58
N TYR A 92 -8.97 -0.74 -9.08
CA TYR A 92 -10.00 0.15 -9.57
C TYR A 92 -9.48 1.05 -10.70
N ASN A 93 -10.09 0.97 -11.88
CA ASN A 93 -9.57 1.61 -13.09
C ASN A 93 -10.14 3.01 -13.38
N ARG A 94 -10.93 3.59 -12.48
CA ARG A 94 -11.56 4.90 -12.69
C ARG A 94 -10.75 6.06 -12.10
N SER A 95 -11.12 7.28 -12.50
CA SER A 95 -10.42 8.50 -12.09
C SER A 95 -10.70 8.93 -10.64
N ASP A 96 -11.74 8.39 -10.02
CA ASP A 96 -12.15 8.64 -8.63
C ASP A 96 -11.54 7.65 -7.61
N TYR A 97 -10.40 7.05 -7.96
CA TYR A 97 -9.61 6.19 -7.08
C TYR A 97 -9.22 6.92 -5.79
N LYS A 98 -9.04 6.16 -4.70
CA LYS A 98 -8.71 6.69 -3.36
C LYS A 98 -7.29 6.43 -2.91
N TYR A 99 -6.69 5.39 -3.46
CA TYR A 99 -5.31 5.05 -3.13
C TYR A 99 -4.55 4.62 -4.37
N ILE A 100 -3.23 4.66 -4.26
CA ILE A 100 -2.29 4.18 -5.26
C ILE A 100 -1.43 3.12 -4.58
N ALA A 101 -1.41 1.92 -5.13
CA ALA A 101 -0.46 0.87 -4.79
C ALA A 101 0.77 0.98 -5.68
N GLU A 102 1.95 0.93 -5.08
CA GLU A 102 3.23 0.90 -5.77
C GLU A 102 4.01 -0.31 -5.28
N VAL A 103 4.45 -1.16 -6.22
CA VAL A 103 5.27 -2.33 -5.93
C VAL A 103 6.56 -2.23 -6.70
N ILE A 104 7.67 -2.47 -6.00
CA ILE A 104 9.02 -2.49 -6.57
C ILE A 104 9.70 -3.77 -6.11
N LEU A 105 10.21 -4.55 -7.05
CA LEU A 105 11.15 -5.63 -6.80
C LEU A 105 12.49 -5.27 -7.40
N THR A 106 13.54 -5.26 -6.59
CA THR A 106 14.91 -5.06 -7.06
C THR A 106 15.72 -6.29 -6.73
N LYS A 107 16.41 -6.86 -7.71
CA LYS A 107 17.22 -8.06 -7.49
C LYS A 107 18.29 -7.76 -6.45
N ASN A 108 18.31 -8.56 -5.41
CA ASN A 108 19.24 -8.41 -4.31
C ASN A 108 20.64 -8.85 -4.76
N GLN A 109 21.69 -8.16 -4.31
CA GLN A 109 23.08 -8.49 -4.65
C GLN A 109 23.53 -9.87 -4.16
N LEU A 110 22.87 -10.41 -3.12
CA LEU A 110 23.07 -11.76 -2.59
C LEU A 110 22.34 -12.82 -3.42
N SER A 111 21.56 -12.41 -4.44
CA SER A 111 20.92 -13.35 -5.35
C SER A 111 22.00 -14.18 -6.06
N LEU A 112 22.09 -15.46 -5.69
CA LEU A 112 23.06 -16.36 -6.28
C LEU A 112 22.69 -16.58 -7.75
N ASN A 113 23.63 -16.29 -8.66
CA ASN A 113 23.54 -16.68 -10.07
C ASN A 113 23.89 -18.17 -10.19
N THR A 114 23.08 -19.00 -9.55
CA THR A 114 23.19 -20.44 -9.73
C THR A 114 22.23 -20.82 -10.83
N ALA A 115 22.73 -21.46 -11.89
CA ALA A 115 21.97 -22.14 -12.93
C ALA A 115 21.11 -23.31 -12.39
N SER A 116 20.78 -23.29 -11.10
CA SER A 116 19.84 -24.18 -10.43
C SER A 116 18.51 -23.46 -10.30
N LYS A 117 17.42 -24.22 -10.45
CA LYS A 117 15.99 -23.85 -10.42
C LYS A 117 15.50 -23.17 -9.11
N ILE A 118 16.33 -22.39 -8.44
CA ILE A 118 16.13 -21.86 -7.07
C ILE A 118 15.62 -20.41 -7.11
N GLY A 119 15.56 -19.78 -8.30
CA GLY A 119 15.07 -18.40 -8.45
C GLY A 119 16.08 -17.31 -8.05
N TYR A 120 15.63 -16.06 -8.13
CA TYR A 120 16.41 -14.90 -7.70
C TYR A 120 15.83 -14.31 -6.40
N LEU A 121 16.72 -13.81 -5.54
CA LEU A 121 16.33 -13.06 -4.36
C LEU A 121 16.02 -11.61 -4.75
N TYR A 122 14.85 -11.12 -4.39
CA TYR A 122 14.43 -9.74 -4.60
C TYR A 122 14.22 -9.01 -3.27
N ASP A 123 14.67 -7.76 -3.23
CA ASP A 123 14.22 -6.75 -2.26
C ASP A 123 12.86 -6.23 -2.74
N VAL A 124 11.80 -6.57 -2.01
CA VAL A 124 10.43 -6.17 -2.31
C VAL A 124 10.07 -4.95 -1.48
N THR A 125 9.48 -3.95 -2.13
CA THR A 125 8.84 -2.81 -1.47
C THR A 125 7.39 -2.72 -1.95
N VAL A 126 6.46 -2.69 -1.01
CA VAL A 126 5.03 -2.47 -1.27
C VAL A 126 4.62 -1.20 -0.53
N THR A 127 4.10 -0.22 -1.26
CA THR A 127 3.69 1.07 -0.72
C THR A 127 2.24 1.36 -1.11
N ILE A 128 1.41 1.77 -0.16
CA ILE A 128 0.07 2.31 -0.44
C ILE A 128 0.03 3.78 -0.04
N LYS A 129 -0.36 4.64 -0.98
CA LYS A 129 -0.48 6.08 -0.81
C LYS A 129 -1.91 6.54 -1.04
N ASP A 130 -2.33 7.66 -0.47
CA ASP A 130 -3.60 8.27 -0.82
C ASP A 130 -3.50 9.23 -2.03
N GLU A 131 -4.64 9.83 -2.39
CA GLU A 131 -4.76 10.83 -3.48
C GLU A 131 -3.80 12.03 -3.34
N GLU A 132 -3.26 12.29 -2.15
CA GLU A 132 -2.32 13.39 -1.86
C GLU A 132 -0.85 12.91 -1.84
N ASP A 133 -0.57 11.71 -2.34
CA ASP A 133 0.75 11.04 -2.33
C ASP A 133 1.27 10.78 -0.89
N LYS A 134 0.39 10.81 0.10
CA LYS A 134 0.75 10.51 1.49
C LYS A 134 0.86 9.00 1.69
N GLU A 135 2.02 8.54 2.12
CA GLU A 135 2.24 7.15 2.50
C GLU A 135 1.36 6.76 3.70
N LEU A 136 0.53 5.73 3.50
CA LEU A 136 -0.34 5.16 4.52
C LEU A 136 0.14 3.78 4.98
N PHE A 137 0.81 3.05 4.10
CA PHE A 137 1.43 1.75 4.35
C PHE A 137 2.70 1.63 3.51
N SER A 138 3.75 1.05 4.09
CA SER A 138 5.00 0.73 3.41
C SER A 138 5.67 -0.44 4.10
N GLU A 139 5.93 -1.49 3.34
CA GLU A 139 6.61 -2.68 3.83
C GLU A 139 7.75 -3.08 2.90
N LYS A 140 8.86 -3.48 3.52
CA LYS A 140 10.07 -3.93 2.83
C LYS A 140 10.50 -5.27 3.36
N TYR A 141 10.69 -6.23 2.47
CA TYR A 141 11.09 -7.59 2.83
C TYR A 141 11.81 -8.25 1.65
N ASN A 142 12.48 -9.36 1.92
CA ASN A 142 13.17 -10.12 0.88
C ASN A 142 12.30 -11.31 0.48
N GLN A 143 12.16 -11.55 -0.81
CA GLN A 143 11.42 -12.69 -1.35
C GLN A 143 12.26 -13.36 -2.44
N THR A 144 12.42 -14.68 -2.34
CA THR A 144 12.94 -15.47 -3.44
C THR A 144 11.82 -15.69 -4.44
N ILE A 145 12.06 -15.40 -5.72
CA ILE A 145 11.08 -15.63 -6.78
C ILE A 145 11.69 -16.60 -7.79
N ASN A 146 11.00 -17.72 -7.98
CA ASN A 146 11.42 -18.77 -8.90
C ASN A 146 11.35 -18.29 -10.36
N ILE A 147 12.48 -18.44 -11.06
CA ILE A 147 12.64 -18.07 -12.46
C ILE A 147 12.94 -19.36 -13.25
N ASN A 148 12.19 -19.67 -14.32
CA ASN A 148 12.33 -20.93 -15.10
C ASN A 148 13.29 -20.77 -16.28
#